data_AF-A0A0M2LMF3-F1
#
_entry.id   AF-A0A0M2LMF3-F1
#
_cell.length_a   1.000
_cell.length_b   1.000
_cell.length_c   1.000
_cell.angle_alpha   90.00
_cell.angle_beta   90.00
_cell.angle_gamma   90.00
#
_symmetry.space_group_name_H-M   'P 1'
#
loop_
_entity.id
_entity.type
_entity.pdbx_description
1 polymer ?
#
loop_
_entity_poly.entity_id
_entity_poly.type
_entity_poly.pdbx_seq_one_letter_code
_entity_poly.pdbx_strand_id
1 'polypeptide(L)'
;MATTWTAFTAIPNDTQILNHGYDQCVALANLYNEETVGGEFVPVASAYQWWTERGALPQIRDSYTPSNTPKPGALFVARGGMYDARDGHIGVVTAVNPDGSFTTMEQNAGRRFVGRYTRTRDANVLGFLVPNPNPAAPAAPTSEEDDMTIFIRRDPKATVYAYSPQTGKARALTSLQWTVTQRAYAAAGLKLPLTQEGPDAMKALVGKER
;
A
#
# COMPACT_ATOMS: atom_id res chain seq x y z
N MET A 1 -13.30 -7.97 15.90
CA MET A 1 -13.57 -7.51 14.52
C MET A 1 -12.23 -7.21 13.89
N ALA A 2 -11.99 -7.59 12.63
CA ALA A 2 -10.73 -7.26 11.96
C ALA A 2 -10.60 -5.73 11.81
N THR A 3 -9.43 -5.21 12.17
CA THR A 3 -9.07 -3.79 12.04
C THR A 3 -8.63 -3.52 10.60
N THR A 4 -9.21 -2.51 9.95
CA THR A 4 -8.80 -2.16 8.58
C THR A 4 -7.40 -1.56 8.56
N TRP A 5 -6.70 -1.62 7.42
CA TRP A 5 -5.41 -0.93 7.24
C TRP A 5 -5.46 0.55 7.64
N THR A 6 -6.53 1.26 7.26
CA THR A 6 -6.75 2.66 7.63
C THR A 6 -6.90 2.84 9.13
N ALA A 7 -7.63 1.95 9.82
CA ALA A 7 -7.79 2.02 11.26
C ALA A 7 -6.47 1.71 11.99
N PHE A 8 -5.71 0.71 11.54
CA PHE A 8 -4.40 0.38 12.10
C PHE A 8 -3.41 1.54 11.98
N THR A 9 -3.29 2.10 10.77
CA THR A 9 -2.38 3.24 10.52
C THR A 9 -2.85 4.56 11.16
N ALA A 10 -4.08 4.61 11.69
CA ALA A 10 -4.61 5.76 12.44
C ALA A 10 -4.30 5.71 13.94
N ILE A 11 -3.74 4.61 14.47
CA ILE A 11 -3.33 4.53 15.89
C ILE A 11 -2.41 5.72 16.21
N PRO A 12 -2.75 6.56 17.22
CA PRO A 12 -1.98 7.75 17.52
C PRO A 12 -0.54 7.42 17.94
N ASN A 13 0.38 8.34 17.64
CA ASN A 13 1.67 8.35 18.32
C ASN A 13 1.45 8.41 19.84
N ASP A 14 2.40 7.90 20.60
CA ASP A 14 2.36 7.89 22.08
C ASP A 14 1.30 6.95 22.68
N THR A 15 0.63 6.14 21.84
CA THR A 15 -0.19 5.00 22.27
C THR A 15 0.70 3.85 22.71
N GLN A 16 0.38 3.20 23.82
CA GLN A 16 1.00 1.93 24.22
C GLN A 16 0.11 0.78 23.76
N ILE A 17 0.65 -0.10 22.93
CA ILE A 17 0.00 -1.34 22.52
C ILE A 17 0.41 -2.45 23.47
N LEU A 18 -0.60 -3.07 24.08
CA LEU A 18 -0.51 -4.27 24.89
C LEU A 18 -1.14 -5.42 24.10
N ASN A 19 -0.40 -6.49 23.87
CA ASN A 19 -0.88 -7.64 23.12
C ASN A 19 -0.27 -8.92 23.72
N HIS A 20 -1.12 -9.86 24.16
CA HIS A 20 -0.75 -11.12 24.82
C HIS A 20 0.28 -10.98 25.95
N GLY A 21 0.19 -9.91 26.75
CA GLY A 21 1.11 -9.65 27.87
C GLY A 21 2.45 -9.00 27.49
N TYR A 22 2.66 -8.72 26.20
CA TYR A 22 3.81 -7.96 25.69
C TYR A 22 3.44 -6.50 25.43
N ASP A 23 4.41 -5.60 25.61
CA ASP A 23 4.26 -4.15 25.42
C ASP A 23 5.37 -3.53 24.55
N GLN A 24 6.02 -4.36 23.71
CA GLN A 24 7.22 -4.01 22.94
C GLN A 24 6.93 -3.98 21.42
N CYS A 25 7.97 -3.88 20.59
CA CYS A 25 7.86 -3.92 19.13
C CYS A 25 7.08 -5.14 18.61
N VAL A 26 7.27 -6.30 19.24
CA VAL A 26 6.55 -7.56 18.92
C VAL A 26 5.05 -7.44 19.22
N ALA A 27 4.64 -6.68 20.22
CA ALA A 27 3.23 -6.49 20.56
C ALA A 27 2.49 -5.74 19.44
N LEU A 28 3.10 -4.70 18.87
CA LEU A 28 2.56 -3.99 17.72
C LEU A 28 2.52 -4.87 16.47
N ALA A 29 3.56 -5.68 16.23
CA ALA A 29 3.60 -6.60 15.09
C ALA A 29 2.53 -7.71 15.19
N ASN A 30 2.31 -8.26 16.39
CA ASN A 30 1.23 -9.23 16.60
C ASN A 30 -0.15 -8.59 16.50
N LEU A 31 -0.37 -7.39 17.04
CA LEU A 31 -1.63 -6.66 16.81
C LEU A 31 -1.91 -6.47 15.32
N TYR A 32 -0.90 -6.04 14.55
CA TYR A 32 -1.01 -5.90 13.10
C TYR A 32 -1.37 -7.23 12.42
N ASN A 33 -0.66 -8.29 12.76
CA ASN A 33 -0.87 -9.62 12.19
C ASN A 33 -2.27 -10.16 12.50
N GLU A 34 -2.68 -10.13 13.77
CA GLU A 34 -3.97 -10.67 14.21
C GLU A 34 -5.15 -9.86 13.69
N GLU A 35 -5.09 -8.53 13.83
CA GLU A 35 -6.26 -7.71 13.55
C GLU A 35 -6.33 -7.19 12.12
N THR A 36 -5.18 -6.95 11.47
CA THR A 36 -5.14 -6.31 10.14
C THR A 36 -4.82 -7.28 9.02
N VAL A 37 -3.89 -8.21 9.23
CA VAL A 37 -3.58 -9.27 8.27
C VAL A 37 -4.61 -10.41 8.38
N GLY A 38 -5.13 -10.65 9.58
CA GLY A 38 -6.01 -11.79 9.87
C GLY A 38 -5.26 -13.10 10.13
N GLY A 39 -3.98 -13.00 10.47
CA GLY A 39 -3.15 -14.15 10.89
C GLY A 39 -3.39 -14.53 12.35
N GLU A 40 -2.77 -15.64 12.78
CA GLU A 40 -2.77 -16.06 14.18
C GLU A 40 -1.62 -15.41 14.97
N PHE A 41 -1.76 -15.30 16.29
CA PHE A 41 -0.68 -14.87 17.18
C PHE A 41 0.64 -15.60 16.89
N VAL A 42 1.74 -14.85 16.77
CA VAL A 42 3.09 -15.39 16.56
C VAL A 42 3.81 -15.48 17.90
N PRO A 43 4.02 -16.69 18.46
CA PRO A 43 4.52 -16.89 19.82
C PRO A 43 6.05 -16.83 19.86
N VAL A 44 6.62 -15.66 19.55
CA VAL A 44 8.06 -15.43 19.59
C VAL A 44 8.44 -14.46 20.71
N ALA A 45 9.62 -14.68 21.28
CA ALA A 45 10.17 -13.87 22.36
C ALA A 45 10.84 -12.57 21.85
N SER A 46 11.23 -12.52 20.57
CA SER A 46 11.94 -11.38 20.01
C SER A 46 11.55 -11.06 18.57
N ALA A 47 11.86 -9.83 18.14
CA ALA A 47 11.66 -9.40 16.76
C ALA A 47 12.55 -10.20 15.79
N TYR A 48 13.76 -10.57 16.21
CA TYR A 48 14.67 -11.34 15.36
C TYR A 48 14.11 -12.72 14.99
N GLN A 49 13.35 -13.36 15.89
CA GLN A 49 12.71 -14.64 15.62
C GLN A 49 11.65 -14.57 14.52
N TRP A 50 10.98 -13.42 14.32
CA TRP A 50 10.11 -13.24 13.15
C TRP A 50 10.86 -13.47 11.84
N TRP A 51 12.14 -13.13 11.79
CA TRP A 51 12.97 -13.36 10.62
C TRP A 51 13.51 -14.79 10.61
N THR A 52 14.17 -15.26 11.66
CA THR A 52 14.87 -16.56 11.63
C THR A 52 13.92 -17.75 11.58
N GLU A 53 12.76 -17.66 12.23
CA GLU A 53 11.76 -18.74 12.32
C GLU A 53 10.71 -18.65 11.20
N ARG A 54 10.84 -17.72 10.25
CA ARG A 54 9.83 -17.48 9.19
C ARG A 54 9.49 -18.69 8.33
N GLY A 55 10.39 -19.67 8.24
CA GLY A 55 10.15 -20.93 7.53
C GLY A 55 9.60 -22.06 8.41
N ALA A 56 9.77 -21.96 9.73
CA ALA A 56 9.41 -22.99 10.71
C ALA A 56 8.04 -22.73 11.34
N LEU A 57 7.69 -21.47 11.63
CA LEU A 57 6.41 -21.08 12.22
C LEU A 57 5.34 -20.87 11.13
N PRO A 58 4.28 -21.70 11.10
CA PRO A 58 3.19 -21.57 10.11
C PRO A 58 2.56 -20.17 10.10
N GLN A 59 2.42 -19.54 11.27
CA GLN A 59 1.83 -18.21 11.43
C GLN A 59 2.58 -17.14 10.64
N ILE A 60 3.90 -17.34 10.41
CA ILE A 60 4.72 -16.46 9.58
C ILE A 60 4.79 -17.00 8.15
N ARG A 61 5.12 -18.29 7.99
CA ARG A 61 5.34 -18.94 6.69
C ARG A 61 4.14 -18.81 5.76
N ASP A 62 2.94 -19.00 6.29
CA ASP A 62 1.71 -19.06 5.51
C ASP A 62 1.12 -17.65 5.30
N SER A 63 1.33 -16.75 6.27
CA SER A 63 0.79 -15.38 6.23
C SER A 63 1.69 -14.38 5.51
N TYR A 64 2.97 -14.69 5.27
CA TYR A 64 3.93 -13.72 4.74
C TYR A 64 4.85 -14.26 3.65
N THR A 65 5.14 -13.42 2.66
CA THR A 65 6.18 -13.62 1.66
C THR A 65 7.42 -12.79 2.01
N PRO A 66 8.61 -13.41 2.20
CA PRO A 66 9.85 -12.67 2.40
C PRO A 66 10.22 -11.81 1.18
N SER A 67 10.70 -10.60 1.43
CA SER A 67 11.06 -9.61 0.41
C SER A 67 12.32 -8.88 0.80
N ASN A 68 13.08 -8.48 -0.23
CA ASN A 68 14.20 -7.56 -0.10
C ASN A 68 13.78 -6.10 -0.32
N THR A 69 12.56 -5.83 -0.77
CA THR A 69 12.12 -4.46 -1.08
C THR A 69 11.02 -4.05 -0.10
N PRO A 70 11.08 -2.83 0.47
CA PRO A 70 10.00 -2.33 1.32
C PRO A 70 8.72 -2.18 0.50
N LYS A 71 7.59 -2.48 1.14
CA LYS A 71 6.24 -2.25 0.60
C LYS A 71 5.36 -1.76 1.73
N PRO A 72 4.41 -0.83 1.50
CA PRO A 72 3.38 -0.54 2.49
C PRO A 72 2.71 -1.85 2.94
N GLY A 73 2.46 -1.97 4.25
CA GLY A 73 1.93 -3.17 4.91
C GLY A 73 2.98 -4.24 5.24
N ALA A 74 4.20 -4.16 4.70
CA ALA A 74 5.23 -5.12 5.07
C ALA A 74 5.72 -4.89 6.51
N LEU A 75 6.04 -5.98 7.23
CA LEU A 75 6.86 -5.89 8.43
C LEU A 75 8.33 -5.76 8.02
N PHE A 76 9.05 -4.76 8.49
CA PHE A 76 10.51 -4.76 8.39
C PHE A 76 11.08 -5.43 9.64
N VAL A 77 12.12 -6.25 9.48
CA VAL A 77 12.85 -6.84 10.61
C VAL A 77 14.30 -6.39 10.54
N ALA A 78 14.83 -5.90 11.64
CA ALA A 78 16.19 -5.36 11.74
C ALA A 78 16.92 -5.91 12.96
N ARG A 79 18.26 -5.87 12.93
CA ARG A 79 19.10 -6.37 14.03
C ARG A 79 20.46 -5.67 14.04
N GLY A 80 20.88 -5.19 15.21
CA GLY A 80 22.17 -4.50 15.38
C GLY A 80 22.18 -3.06 14.87
N GLY A 81 23.35 -2.42 14.96
CA GLY A 81 23.52 -0.99 14.71
C GLY A 81 22.73 -0.16 15.70
N MET A 82 21.69 0.53 15.21
CA MET A 82 20.79 1.30 16.08
C MET A 82 19.71 0.46 16.76
N TYR A 83 19.60 -0.83 16.41
CA TYR A 83 18.67 -1.79 16.99
C TYR A 83 19.40 -2.76 17.92
N ASP A 84 18.66 -3.42 18.80
CA ASP A 84 19.23 -4.41 19.70
C ASP A 84 19.91 -5.55 18.92
N ALA A 85 21.14 -5.91 19.31
CA ALA A 85 21.94 -6.91 18.62
C ALA A 85 21.54 -8.35 18.94
N ARG A 86 20.78 -8.59 20.01
CA ARG A 86 20.26 -9.90 20.41
C ARG A 86 18.82 -10.09 19.95
N ASP A 87 17.96 -9.14 20.30
CA ASP A 87 16.50 -9.27 20.18
C ASP A 87 15.97 -8.64 18.87
N GLY A 88 16.74 -7.75 18.26
CA GLY A 88 16.37 -7.06 17.01
C GLY A 88 15.27 -6.03 17.20
N HIS A 89 14.65 -5.63 16.09
CA HIS A 89 13.50 -4.74 16.05
C HIS A 89 12.58 -5.08 14.88
N ILE A 90 11.28 -4.82 15.05
CA ILE A 90 10.25 -5.04 14.03
C ILE A 90 9.26 -3.88 14.03
N GLY A 91 8.79 -3.50 12.85
CA GLY A 91 7.72 -2.52 12.70
C GLY A 91 7.04 -2.64 11.35
N VAL A 92 5.97 -1.87 11.16
CA VAL A 92 5.14 -1.92 9.95
C VAL A 92 5.53 -0.79 9.01
N VAL A 93 5.84 -1.09 7.75
CA VAL A 93 6.07 -0.09 6.71
C VAL A 93 4.74 0.54 6.33
N THR A 94 4.61 1.87 6.48
CA THR A 94 3.38 2.61 6.14
C THR A 94 3.48 3.31 4.79
N ALA A 95 4.68 3.67 4.35
CA ALA A 95 4.93 4.27 3.04
C ALA A 95 6.35 3.98 2.55
N VAL A 96 6.56 4.03 1.23
CA VAL A 96 7.89 4.02 0.61
C VAL A 96 8.09 5.37 -0.05
N ASN A 97 9.19 6.03 0.26
CA ASN A 97 9.50 7.37 -0.22
C ASN A 97 10.21 7.31 -1.58
N PRO A 98 10.16 8.39 -2.40
CA PRO A 98 10.80 8.42 -3.70
C PRO A 98 12.32 8.22 -3.68
N ASP A 99 12.97 8.55 -2.57
CA ASP A 99 14.42 8.40 -2.37
C ASP A 99 14.85 6.97 -1.94
N GLY A 100 13.90 6.05 -1.84
CA GLY A 100 14.13 4.66 -1.41
C GLY A 100 14.17 4.46 0.11
N SER A 101 14.05 5.54 0.91
CA SER A 101 13.71 5.43 2.33
C SER A 101 12.26 4.98 2.51
N PHE A 102 11.88 4.59 3.71
CA PHE A 102 10.52 4.14 4.00
C PHE A 102 10.05 4.65 5.36
N THR A 103 8.78 5.03 5.42
CA THR A 103 8.12 5.40 6.66
C THR A 103 7.57 4.16 7.34
N THR A 104 7.70 4.13 8.65
CA THR A 104 7.33 3.00 9.49
C THR A 104 6.41 3.45 10.62
N MET A 105 5.70 2.50 11.19
CA MET A 105 5.05 2.59 12.48
C MET A 105 5.66 1.52 13.40
N GLU A 106 6.24 1.96 14.50
CA GLU A 106 7.07 1.14 15.39
C GLU A 106 6.67 1.40 16.84
N GLN A 107 6.83 0.40 17.72
CA GLN A 107 6.75 0.56 19.18
C GLN A 107 8.08 0.14 19.80
N ASN A 108 8.50 0.80 20.87
CA ASN A 108 9.81 0.58 21.49
C ASN A 108 11.00 0.92 20.57
N ALA A 109 10.85 1.94 19.72
CA ALA A 109 11.90 2.47 18.87
C ALA A 109 12.53 3.72 19.52
N GLY A 110 13.28 3.52 20.60
CA GLY A 110 13.86 4.58 21.43
C GLY A 110 12.90 5.16 22.48
N ARG A 111 11.60 4.90 22.37
CA ARG A 111 10.57 5.18 23.39
C ARG A 111 9.56 4.05 23.43
N ARG A 112 8.95 3.79 24.59
CA ARG A 112 8.03 2.66 24.81
C ARG A 112 6.74 2.69 23.99
N PHE A 113 6.38 3.82 23.40
CA PHE A 113 5.10 4.00 22.71
C PHE A 113 5.23 3.90 21.20
N VAL A 114 4.09 3.78 20.53
CA VAL A 114 3.97 3.91 19.07
C VAL A 114 4.60 5.23 18.60
N GLY A 115 5.43 5.13 17.57
CA GLY A 115 6.01 6.26 16.86
C GLY A 115 6.10 5.96 15.37
N ARG A 116 6.29 7.01 14.58
CA ARG A 116 6.50 6.91 13.13
C ARG A 116 7.88 7.44 12.79
N TYR A 117 8.62 6.67 12.01
CA TYR A 117 10.03 6.95 11.71
C TYR A 117 10.29 6.76 10.23
N THR A 118 11.22 7.57 9.70
CA THR A 118 11.81 7.31 8.39
C THR A 118 13.04 6.45 8.57
N ARG A 119 13.10 5.33 7.85
CA ARG A 119 14.19 4.36 7.88
C ARG A 119 14.78 4.20 6.49
N THR A 120 16.02 3.74 6.45
CA THR A 120 16.69 3.28 5.23
C THR A 120 17.06 1.81 5.39
N ARG A 121 17.29 1.12 4.28
CA ARG A 121 17.70 -0.29 4.31
C ARG A 121 19.04 -0.48 5.03
N ASP A 122 19.93 0.49 4.89
CA ASP A 122 21.29 0.46 5.45
C ASP A 122 21.30 0.58 6.99
N ALA A 123 20.15 0.79 7.62
CA ALA A 123 20.00 0.79 9.07
C ALA A 123 20.07 -0.62 9.71
N ASN A 124 20.74 -1.60 9.08
CA ASN A 124 20.76 -3.03 9.49
C ASN A 124 19.40 -3.74 9.40
N VAL A 125 18.63 -3.42 8.36
CA VAL A 125 17.39 -4.14 8.04
C VAL A 125 17.75 -5.49 7.40
N LEU A 126 17.30 -6.59 8.02
CA LEU A 126 17.50 -7.95 7.52
C LEU A 126 16.65 -8.19 6.26
N GLY A 127 15.42 -7.68 6.28
CA GLY A 127 14.50 -7.72 5.14
C GLY A 127 13.08 -7.39 5.55
N PHE A 128 12.13 -7.75 4.69
CA PHE A 128 10.72 -7.44 4.83
C PHE A 128 9.88 -8.70 4.75
N LEU A 129 8.81 -8.79 5.53
CA LEU A 129 7.79 -9.82 5.46
C LEU A 129 6.51 -9.17 4.93
N VAL A 130 6.13 -9.48 3.69
CA VAL A 130 4.96 -8.90 3.02
C VAL A 130 3.75 -9.79 3.28
N PRO A 131 2.64 -9.29 3.86
CA PRO A 131 1.48 -10.13 4.17
C PRO A 131 0.78 -10.69 2.91
N ASN A 132 0.13 -11.83 3.07
CA ASN A 132 -0.64 -12.55 2.06
C ASN A 132 -2.09 -12.80 2.57
N PRO A 133 -3.11 -12.05 2.13
CA PRO A 133 -3.06 -10.88 1.26
C PRO A 133 -2.48 -9.65 1.96
N ASN A 134 -1.89 -8.72 1.20
CA ASN A 134 -1.37 -7.48 1.76
C ASN A 134 -2.51 -6.45 1.96
N PRO A 135 -2.87 -6.09 3.20
CA PRO A 135 -3.98 -5.16 3.48
C PRO A 135 -3.69 -3.72 3.04
N ALA A 136 -2.43 -3.38 2.79
CA ALA A 136 -2.01 -2.07 2.27
C ALA A 136 -1.81 -2.07 0.74
N ALA A 137 -2.03 -3.21 0.06
CA ALA A 137 -2.04 -3.22 -1.39
C ALA A 137 -3.16 -2.28 -1.88
N PRO A 138 -2.94 -1.53 -2.98
CA PRO A 138 -4.04 -0.87 -3.67
C PRO A 138 -5.11 -1.92 -3.93
N ALA A 139 -6.38 -1.57 -3.70
CA ALA A 139 -7.48 -2.43 -4.14
C ALA A 139 -7.20 -2.80 -5.60
N ALA A 140 -7.15 -4.10 -5.88
CA ALA A 140 -7.05 -4.54 -7.27
C ALA A 140 -8.18 -3.82 -8.04
N PRO A 141 -7.91 -3.24 -9.22
CA PRO A 141 -8.97 -2.65 -10.01
C PRO A 141 -10.06 -3.72 -10.16
N THR A 142 -11.23 -3.47 -9.58
CA THR A 142 -12.37 -4.35 -9.78
C THR A 142 -12.63 -4.34 -11.27
N SER A 143 -12.60 -5.50 -11.92
CA SER A 143 -12.74 -5.68 -13.37
C SER A 143 -14.06 -5.16 -13.97
N GLU A 144 -14.86 -4.42 -13.21
CA GLU A 144 -16.02 -3.66 -13.68
C GLU A 144 -15.71 -2.19 -14.03
N GLU A 145 -14.56 -1.62 -13.64
CA GLU A 145 -14.24 -0.20 -13.93
C GLU A 145 -13.31 0.03 -15.14
N ASP A 146 -12.66 -1.00 -15.67
CA ASP A 146 -11.52 -0.83 -16.62
C ASP A 146 -11.82 -1.18 -18.08
N ASP A 147 -13.06 -0.99 -18.55
CA ASP A 147 -13.36 -0.91 -20.00
C ASP A 147 -13.84 0.50 -20.41
N MET A 148 -13.30 1.51 -19.71
CA MET A 148 -13.53 2.93 -19.99
C MET A 148 -12.42 3.44 -20.92
N THR A 149 -12.54 3.22 -22.22
CA THR A 149 -11.74 3.97 -23.21
C THR A 149 -11.95 5.47 -22.96
N ILE A 150 -10.90 6.23 -22.63
CA ILE A 150 -11.07 7.63 -22.24
C ILE A 150 -11.35 8.50 -23.47
N PHE A 151 -12.53 9.11 -23.53
CA PHE A 151 -12.83 10.19 -24.47
C PHE A 151 -13.14 11.47 -23.75
N ILE A 152 -12.47 12.56 -24.14
CA ILE A 152 -12.65 13.86 -23.52
C ILE A 152 -13.68 14.67 -24.32
N ARG A 153 -14.86 14.82 -23.72
CA ARG A 153 -15.84 15.84 -24.10
C ARG A 153 -15.46 17.14 -23.41
N ARG A 154 -15.39 18.26 -24.15
CA ARG A 154 -15.33 19.61 -23.59
C ARG A 154 -16.72 20.23 -23.73
N ASP A 155 -17.41 20.45 -22.62
CA ASP A 155 -18.66 21.23 -22.67
C ASP A 155 -18.34 22.75 -22.83
N PRO A 156 -19.33 23.62 -23.10
CA PRO A 156 -19.12 25.07 -23.14
C PRO A 156 -18.54 25.67 -21.86
N LYS A 157 -18.50 24.89 -20.76
CA LYS A 157 -17.95 25.24 -19.45
C LYS A 157 -16.60 24.57 -19.16
N ALA A 158 -15.96 23.95 -20.16
CA ALA A 158 -14.67 23.27 -20.09
C ALA A 158 -14.57 22.06 -19.15
N THR A 159 -15.69 21.42 -18.80
CA THR A 159 -15.70 20.17 -18.01
C THR A 159 -15.26 19.00 -18.88
N VAL A 160 -14.37 18.15 -18.35
CA VAL A 160 -13.77 16.97 -19.00
C VAL A 160 -14.45 15.71 -18.44
N TYR A 161 -14.80 14.77 -19.31
CA TYR A 161 -15.42 13.49 -18.92
C TYR A 161 -14.54 12.31 -19.38
N ALA A 162 -14.69 11.16 -18.73
CA ALA A 162 -14.34 9.85 -19.26
C ALA A 162 -15.64 9.17 -19.72
N TYR A 163 -15.63 8.51 -20.88
CA TYR A 163 -16.84 7.98 -21.53
C TYR A 163 -16.59 6.59 -22.11
N SER A 164 -17.44 5.60 -21.83
CA SER A 164 -17.35 4.28 -22.49
C SER A 164 -18.28 4.23 -23.70
N PRO A 165 -17.78 4.02 -24.93
CA PRO A 165 -18.61 3.84 -26.13
C PRO A 165 -19.44 2.57 -26.09
N GLN A 166 -18.95 1.56 -25.37
CA GLN A 166 -19.59 0.25 -25.28
C GLN A 166 -20.84 0.32 -24.40
N THR A 167 -20.76 1.01 -23.26
CA THR A 167 -21.86 1.11 -22.30
C THR A 167 -22.64 2.42 -22.38
N GLY A 168 -22.11 3.42 -23.09
CA GLY A 168 -22.69 4.76 -23.18
C GLY A 168 -22.58 5.60 -21.90
N LYS A 169 -21.89 5.11 -20.86
CA LYS A 169 -21.75 5.81 -19.58
C LYS A 169 -20.66 6.89 -19.65
N ALA A 170 -20.89 8.01 -18.95
CA ALA A 170 -19.93 9.10 -18.81
C ALA A 170 -19.72 9.47 -17.33
N ARG A 171 -18.48 9.79 -16.95
CA ARG A 171 -18.10 10.27 -15.61
C ARG A 171 -17.26 11.54 -15.73
N ALA A 172 -17.56 12.58 -14.96
CA ALA A 172 -16.74 13.79 -14.92
C ALA A 172 -15.35 13.49 -14.32
N LEU A 173 -14.31 14.07 -14.91
CA LEU A 173 -12.93 13.97 -14.44
C LEU A 173 -12.60 15.17 -13.55
N THR A 174 -11.89 14.92 -12.45
CA THR A 174 -11.30 15.99 -11.65
C THR A 174 -10.09 16.60 -12.36
N SER A 175 -9.68 17.81 -11.97
CA SER A 175 -8.50 18.48 -12.54
C SER A 175 -7.21 17.66 -12.39
N LEU A 176 -7.08 16.91 -11.29
CA LEU A 176 -5.94 16.00 -11.07
C LEU A 176 -6.00 14.80 -12.03
N GLN A 177 -7.15 14.15 -12.14
CA GLN A 177 -7.34 13.01 -13.06
C GLN A 177 -7.08 13.43 -14.51
N TRP A 178 -7.51 14.63 -14.89
CA TRP A 178 -7.23 15.21 -16.19
C TRP A 178 -5.73 15.39 -16.43
N THR A 179 -5.02 16.01 -15.49
CA THR A 179 -3.58 16.27 -15.61
C THR A 179 -2.78 14.97 -15.72
N VAL A 180 -3.12 13.96 -14.92
CA VAL A 180 -2.47 12.64 -14.95
C VAL A 180 -2.70 11.96 -16.29
N THR A 181 -3.93 12.01 -16.81
CA THR A 181 -4.28 11.43 -18.12
C THR A 181 -3.50 12.08 -19.26
N GLN A 182 -3.38 13.41 -19.26
CA GLN A 182 -2.59 14.14 -20.25
C GLN A 182 -1.12 13.73 -20.24
N ARG A 183 -0.53 13.60 -19.05
CA ARG A 183 0.86 13.18 -18.90
C ARG A 183 1.07 11.73 -19.38
N ALA A 184 0.14 10.84 -19.08
CA ALA A 184 0.22 9.44 -19.49
C ALA A 184 0.19 9.29 -21.02
N TYR A 185 -0.74 9.97 -21.72
CA TYR A 185 -0.80 9.94 -23.18
C TYR A 185 0.43 10.57 -23.83
N ALA A 186 0.90 11.71 -23.31
CA ALA A 186 2.10 12.37 -23.81
C ALA A 186 3.35 11.47 -23.64
N ALA A 187 3.49 10.81 -22.49
CA ALA A 187 4.58 9.87 -22.23
C ALA A 187 4.53 8.64 -23.16
N ALA A 188 3.33 8.21 -23.56
CA ALA A 188 3.14 7.12 -24.52
C ALA A 188 3.29 7.56 -25.99
N GLY A 189 3.53 8.85 -26.27
CA GLY A 189 3.53 9.39 -27.64
C GLY A 189 2.16 9.35 -28.32
N LEU A 190 1.08 9.19 -27.55
CA LEU A 190 -0.28 9.07 -28.05
C LEU A 190 -0.97 10.44 -28.02
N LYS A 191 -1.85 10.67 -29.01
CA LYS A 191 -2.74 11.83 -29.00
C LYS A 191 -4.01 11.49 -28.23
N LEU A 192 -4.42 12.39 -27.33
CA LEU A 192 -5.70 12.26 -26.65
C LEU A 192 -6.84 12.42 -27.66
N PRO A 193 -7.79 11.47 -27.75
CA PRO A 193 -8.97 11.63 -28.58
C PRO A 193 -9.93 12.64 -27.92
N LEU A 194 -9.83 13.89 -28.37
CA LEU A 194 -10.67 15.02 -27.97
C LEU A 194 -11.78 15.22 -29.00
N THR A 195 -13.03 15.35 -28.56
CA THR A 195 -14.16 15.70 -29.43
C THR A 195 -14.97 16.86 -28.84
N GLN A 196 -15.67 17.58 -29.72
CA GLN A 196 -16.73 18.53 -29.32
C GLN A 196 -18.14 17.98 -29.58
N GLU A 197 -18.25 16.81 -30.20
CA GLU A 197 -19.52 16.26 -30.68
C GLU A 197 -20.16 15.25 -29.70
N GLY A 198 -21.46 15.00 -29.89
CA GLY A 198 -22.28 14.13 -29.04
C GLY A 198 -21.92 12.63 -29.12
N PRO A 199 -22.60 11.78 -28.34
CA PRO A 199 -22.28 10.36 -28.19
C PRO A 199 -22.20 9.56 -29.50
N ASP A 200 -22.97 9.95 -30.51
CA ASP A 200 -23.05 9.25 -31.81
C ASP A 200 -21.79 9.47 -32.67
N ALA A 201 -21.20 10.66 -32.62
CA ALA A 201 -19.93 10.95 -33.29
C ALA A 201 -18.77 10.12 -32.71
N MET A 202 -18.87 9.77 -31.43
CA MET A 202 -17.85 9.00 -30.71
C MET A 202 -17.85 7.52 -31.06
N LYS A 203 -19.04 6.94 -31.26
CA LYS A 203 -19.15 5.57 -31.79
C LYS A 203 -18.54 5.46 -33.19
N ALA A 204 -18.69 6.50 -34.01
CA ALA A 204 -18.15 6.53 -35.37
C ALA A 204 -16.61 6.61 -35.41
N LEU A 205 -15.97 7.25 -34.43
CA LEU A 205 -14.50 7.31 -34.31
C LEU A 205 -13.91 5.94 -33.96
N VAL A 206 -14.50 5.24 -32.98
CA VAL A 206 -14.04 3.91 -32.54
C VAL A 206 -14.22 2.83 -33.61
N GLY A 207 -15.26 2.94 -34.43
CA GLY A 207 -15.51 2.02 -35.54
C GLY A 207 -14.55 2.18 -36.73
N LYS A 208 -13.75 3.26 -36.80
CA LYS A 208 -12.81 3.52 -37.90
C LYS A 208 -11.37 3.08 -37.61
N GLU A 209 -11.05 2.75 -36.36
CA GLU A 209 -9.70 2.31 -35.94
C GLU A 209 -9.59 0.77 -35.79
N ARG A 210 -10.60 0.01 -36.25
CA ARG A 210 -10.56 -1.46 -36.34
C ARG A 210 -10.33 -1.93 -37.76
#